data_AF-A0A934S079-F1
#
_entry.id   AF-A0A934S079-F1
#
_cell.length_a   1.000
_cell.length_b   1.000
_cell.length_c   1.000
_cell.angle_alpha   90.00
_cell.angle_beta   90.00
_cell.angle_gamma   90.00
#
_symmetry.space_group_name_H-M   'P 1'
#
loop_
_entity.id
_entity.type
_entity.pdbx_description
1 polymer ?
#
loop_
_entity_poly.entity_id
_entity_poly.type
_entity_poly.pdbx_seq_one_letter_code
_entity_poly.pdbx_strand_id
1 'polypeptide(L)'
;MKKRVFWGVGSLLLSGLAFAGSSEEAWQELIGERFAKRIEFAYVENDPDLPNVLIYGDSISIAYTPRVRQNLDGKANVYRLYCNGGDSSSFVGKMEKMHDTMRDETLDAPWSFEWDVIHFNVGLHDLKYLADKKLNKEEGTQVSTIGEYKRNLSDIVSYLKKSFPRAKLVFATTTPVPEGEPGRFAGDAKRYNAAALEVLGNHEDIVINDLYSFTLPNQPKWWIRAGDVHYNVTGKTAQGDRVASVLLDNLK
;
A
#
# COMPACT_ATOMS: atom_id res chain seq x y z
N MET A 1 -48.23 57.32 16.00
CA MET A 1 -47.18 56.82 16.92
C MET A 1 -46.57 55.57 16.32
N LYS A 2 -45.24 55.50 16.27
CA LYS A 2 -44.43 54.51 15.54
C LYS A 2 -43.89 53.43 16.49
N LYS A 3 -43.62 52.22 15.94
CA LYS A 3 -42.76 51.10 16.42
C LYS A 3 -43.42 50.11 17.39
N ARG A 4 -43.15 48.80 17.36
CA ARG A 4 -42.29 47.91 16.54
C ARG A 4 -42.72 46.47 16.82
N VAL A 5 -42.83 45.64 15.79
CA VAL A 5 -42.89 44.17 15.92
C VAL A 5 -41.46 43.68 16.18
N PHE A 6 -41.25 42.94 17.26
CA PHE A 6 -40.00 42.22 17.52
C PHE A 6 -40.07 40.86 16.80
N TRP A 7 -39.29 40.70 15.73
CA TRP A 7 -38.88 39.39 15.25
C TRP A 7 -37.56 39.05 15.96
N GLY A 8 -37.62 38.08 16.88
CA GLY A 8 -36.42 37.48 17.44
C GLY A 8 -35.75 36.62 16.37
N VAL A 9 -34.63 37.11 15.83
CA VAL A 9 -33.74 36.29 15.00
C VAL A 9 -32.96 35.40 15.95
N GLY A 10 -33.23 34.10 15.92
CA GLY A 10 -32.39 33.11 16.60
C GLY A 10 -31.02 33.09 15.94
N SER A 11 -29.99 33.54 16.64
CA SER A 11 -28.61 33.35 16.23
C SER A 11 -28.25 31.87 16.35
N LEU A 12 -28.16 31.18 15.22
CA LEU A 12 -27.41 29.94 15.12
C LEU A 12 -25.93 30.27 15.33
N LEU A 13 -25.42 29.94 16.53
CA LEU A 13 -24.00 29.87 16.79
C LEU A 13 -23.44 28.68 15.99
N LEU A 14 -22.93 28.95 14.79
CA LEU A 14 -21.95 28.06 14.15
C LEU A 14 -20.68 28.15 15.00
N SER A 15 -20.51 27.19 15.91
CA SER A 15 -19.22 26.94 16.54
C SER A 15 -18.25 26.51 15.44
N GLY A 16 -17.41 27.43 14.96
CA GLY A 16 -16.29 27.08 14.10
C GLY A 16 -15.35 26.16 14.88
N LEU A 17 -15.23 24.91 14.45
CA LEU A 17 -14.17 24.03 14.93
C LEU A 17 -12.85 24.64 14.47
N ALA A 18 -11.99 25.00 15.42
CA ALA A 18 -10.63 25.42 15.12
C ALA A 18 -9.79 24.15 14.97
N PHE A 19 -9.40 23.81 13.74
CA PHE A 19 -8.46 22.72 13.47
C PHE A 19 -7.03 23.15 13.82
N ALA A 20 -6.22 22.20 14.30
CA ALA A 20 -4.84 22.46 14.73
C ALA A 20 -3.83 22.41 13.56
N GLY A 21 -4.19 21.78 12.44
CA GLY A 21 -3.36 21.69 11.24
C GLY A 21 -4.12 21.07 10.07
N SER A 22 -3.54 21.13 8.86
CA SER A 22 -4.14 20.48 7.69
C SER A 22 -3.70 19.02 7.56
N SER A 23 -4.59 18.19 7.05
CA SER A 23 -4.35 16.77 6.80
C SER A 23 -3.28 16.57 5.72
N GLU A 24 -3.21 17.48 4.74
CA GLU A 24 -2.17 17.47 3.74
C GLU A 24 -0.80 17.75 4.37
N GLU A 25 -0.66 18.74 5.24
CA GLU A 25 0.60 19.02 5.95
C GLU A 25 1.02 17.84 6.84
N ALA A 26 0.09 17.24 7.58
CA ALA A 26 0.34 16.06 8.39
C ALA A 26 0.84 14.88 7.53
N TRP A 27 0.25 14.70 6.35
CA TRP A 27 0.70 13.70 5.38
C TRP A 27 2.10 14.01 4.84
N GLN A 28 2.40 15.27 4.50
CA GLN A 28 3.72 15.69 4.02
C GLN A 28 4.81 15.47 5.07
N GLU A 29 4.52 15.74 6.35
CA GLU A 29 5.42 15.45 7.46
C GLU A 29 5.65 13.94 7.59
N LEU A 30 4.57 13.15 7.52
CA LEU A 30 4.63 11.69 7.65
C LEU A 30 5.50 11.03 6.56
N ILE A 31 5.34 11.44 5.30
CA ILE A 31 6.13 10.89 4.17
C ILE A 31 7.59 11.40 4.20
N GLY A 32 7.82 12.57 4.78
CA GLY A 32 9.11 13.24 4.87
C GLY A 32 9.63 13.78 3.53
N GLU A 33 10.65 14.64 3.61
CA GLU A 33 11.21 15.36 2.44
C GLU A 33 11.65 14.46 1.29
N ARG A 34 12.10 13.23 1.62
CA ARG A 34 12.54 12.24 0.63
C ARG A 34 11.46 11.89 -0.38
N PHE A 35 10.19 11.91 0.02
CA PHE A 35 9.06 11.50 -0.80
C PHE A 35 8.09 12.64 -1.14
N ALA A 36 8.22 13.81 -0.50
CA ALA A 36 7.33 14.96 -0.69
C ALA A 36 7.08 15.34 -2.17
N LYS A 37 8.09 15.26 -3.04
CA LYS A 37 7.99 15.65 -4.47
C LYS A 37 7.54 14.52 -5.39
N ARG A 38 7.23 13.34 -4.86
CA ARG A 38 6.92 12.14 -5.64
C ARG A 38 5.41 11.97 -5.76
N ILE A 39 4.91 11.89 -6.99
CA ILE A 39 3.47 11.76 -7.26
C ILE A 39 2.87 10.49 -6.67
N GLU A 40 3.69 9.45 -6.44
CA GLU A 40 3.29 8.22 -5.76
C GLU A 40 2.89 8.48 -4.30
N PHE A 41 3.40 9.55 -3.69
CA PHE A 41 3.14 9.92 -2.30
C PHE A 41 2.25 11.16 -2.21
N ALA A 42 1.63 11.61 -3.31
CA ALA A 42 0.67 12.70 -3.25
C ALA A 42 -0.45 12.37 -2.24
N TYR A 43 -0.82 13.39 -1.45
CA TYR A 43 -1.98 13.36 -0.56
C TYR A 43 -3.24 13.04 -1.38
N VAL A 44 -4.17 12.33 -0.76
CA VAL A 44 -5.44 11.95 -1.37
C VAL A 44 -6.54 12.65 -0.61
N GLU A 45 -7.16 13.63 -1.27
CA GLU A 45 -8.42 14.19 -0.83
C GLU A 45 -9.51 13.15 -1.03
N ASN A 46 -10.27 12.84 0.02
CA ASN A 46 -11.30 11.80 -0.02
C ASN A 46 -12.55 12.34 -0.71
N ASP A 47 -12.98 11.68 -1.79
CA ASP A 47 -14.33 11.84 -2.31
C ASP A 47 -15.26 10.83 -1.60
N PRO A 48 -16.21 11.27 -0.75
CA PRO A 48 -17.05 10.37 0.04
C PRO A 48 -18.02 9.53 -0.81
N ASP A 49 -18.25 9.90 -2.08
CA ASP A 49 -19.12 9.15 -3.00
C ASP A 49 -18.36 8.01 -3.71
N LEU A 50 -17.03 7.92 -3.53
CA LEU A 50 -16.17 6.90 -4.12
C LEU A 50 -15.65 5.91 -3.07
N PRO A 51 -15.48 4.62 -3.44
CA PRO A 51 -14.88 3.64 -2.55
C PRO A 51 -13.39 3.92 -2.31
N ASN A 52 -12.88 3.48 -1.17
CA ASN A 52 -11.50 3.68 -0.74
C ASN A 52 -10.65 2.43 -0.95
N VAL A 53 -9.53 2.61 -1.65
CA VAL A 53 -8.55 1.56 -1.92
C VAL A 53 -7.22 1.92 -1.27
N LEU A 54 -6.66 1.00 -0.48
CA LEU A 54 -5.30 1.11 0.04
C LEU A 54 -4.34 0.18 -0.72
N ILE A 55 -3.22 0.73 -1.19
CA ILE A 55 -2.07 -0.04 -1.69
C ILE A 55 -0.95 -0.06 -0.64
N TYR A 56 -0.66 -1.24 -0.11
CA TYR A 56 0.52 -1.50 0.72
C TYR A 56 1.56 -2.31 -0.05
N GLY A 57 2.80 -1.83 -0.10
CA GLY A 57 3.89 -2.62 -0.67
C GLY A 57 5.20 -1.85 -0.76
N ASP A 58 6.17 -2.47 -1.44
CA ASP A 58 7.52 -1.97 -1.57
C ASP A 58 7.72 -1.07 -2.82
N SER A 59 8.95 -0.97 -3.32
CA SER A 59 9.32 -0.15 -4.46
C SER A 59 8.61 -0.57 -5.75
N ILE A 60 8.20 -1.83 -5.91
CA ILE A 60 7.42 -2.27 -7.07
C ILE A 60 6.05 -1.62 -7.03
N SER A 61 5.39 -1.65 -5.88
CA SER A 61 4.07 -1.01 -5.71
C SER A 61 4.08 0.49 -5.85
N ILE A 62 5.14 1.13 -5.35
CA ILE A 62 5.37 2.55 -5.57
C ILE A 62 5.39 2.83 -7.08
N ALA A 63 6.17 2.07 -7.85
CA ALA A 63 6.37 2.31 -9.27
C ALA A 63 5.08 2.21 -10.11
N TYR A 64 4.16 1.30 -9.79
CA TYR A 64 2.91 1.13 -10.53
C TYR A 64 1.74 1.98 -10.00
N THR A 65 1.84 2.55 -8.79
CA THR A 65 0.73 3.31 -8.18
C THR A 65 0.19 4.44 -9.06
N PRO A 66 1.01 5.27 -9.74
CA PRO A 66 0.48 6.33 -10.61
C PRO A 66 -0.42 5.81 -11.71
N ARG A 67 -0.10 4.64 -12.27
CA ARG A 67 -0.92 4.00 -13.30
C ARG A 67 -2.23 3.45 -12.73
N VAL A 68 -2.20 2.90 -11.52
CA VAL A 68 -3.42 2.47 -10.83
C VAL A 68 -4.36 3.66 -10.59
N ARG A 69 -3.83 4.76 -10.05
CA ARG A 69 -4.57 6.02 -9.87
C ARG A 69 -5.18 6.53 -11.18
N GLN A 70 -4.40 6.56 -12.26
CA GLN A 70 -4.90 6.96 -13.59
C GLN A 70 -6.09 6.10 -14.05
N ASN A 71 -6.03 4.78 -13.87
CA ASN A 71 -7.07 3.87 -14.37
C ASN A 71 -8.36 3.86 -13.50
N LEU A 72 -8.22 4.24 -12.24
CA LEU A 72 -9.30 4.32 -11.25
C LEU A 72 -9.77 5.76 -10.98
N ASP A 73 -9.31 6.72 -11.78
CA ASP A 73 -9.77 8.10 -11.74
C ASP A 73 -11.29 8.18 -11.89
N GLY A 74 -11.95 8.92 -10.99
CA GLY A 74 -13.41 9.00 -10.90
C GLY A 74 -14.12 7.69 -10.51
N LYS A 75 -13.40 6.66 -10.05
CA LYS A 75 -13.96 5.34 -9.66
C LYS A 75 -13.61 4.91 -8.25
N ALA A 76 -12.49 5.37 -7.70
CA ALA A 76 -12.06 5.06 -6.34
C ALA A 76 -11.03 6.08 -5.83
N ASN A 77 -11.04 6.34 -4.53
CA ASN A 77 -9.95 7.03 -3.85
C ASN A 77 -8.79 6.05 -3.63
N VAL A 78 -7.65 6.25 -4.32
CA VAL A 78 -6.51 5.32 -4.24
C VAL A 78 -5.38 5.87 -3.38
N TYR A 79 -5.34 5.36 -2.15
CA TYR A 79 -4.34 5.62 -1.13
C TYR A 79 -3.15 4.66 -1.26
N ARG A 80 -2.01 5.07 -0.70
CA ARG A 80 -0.90 4.15 -0.47
C ARG A 80 -0.11 4.50 0.76
N LEU A 81 0.65 3.51 1.25
CA LEU A 81 1.51 3.67 2.41
C LEU A 81 2.46 4.88 2.27
N TYR A 82 2.65 5.63 3.35
CA TYR A 82 3.50 6.83 3.39
C TYR A 82 5.00 6.57 3.14
N CYS A 83 5.43 5.30 3.08
CA CYS A 83 6.83 4.91 2.88
C CYS A 83 6.95 3.67 1.99
N ASN A 84 8.15 3.07 1.92
CA ASN A 84 8.33 1.74 1.36
C ASN A 84 7.88 0.67 2.37
N GLY A 85 7.07 -0.29 1.92
CA GLY A 85 6.48 -1.35 2.74
C GLY A 85 7.49 -2.22 3.49
N GLY A 86 8.73 -2.35 3.00
CA GLY A 86 9.76 -3.13 3.67
C GLY A 86 9.41 -4.63 3.75
N ASP A 87 10.05 -5.33 4.68
CA ASP A 87 9.77 -6.74 4.95
C ASP A 87 8.52 -6.90 5.83
N SER A 88 7.98 -8.11 5.84
CA SER A 88 6.72 -8.47 6.51
C SER A 88 6.69 -8.13 8.00
N SER A 89 7.83 -8.15 8.70
CA SER A 89 7.87 -7.85 10.14
C SER A 89 7.49 -6.40 10.45
N SER A 90 7.68 -5.49 9.48
CA SER A 90 7.40 -4.07 9.64
C SER A 90 5.98 -3.65 9.26
N PHE A 91 5.16 -4.60 8.78
CA PHE A 91 3.85 -4.28 8.18
C PHE A 91 2.91 -3.56 9.15
N VAL A 92 2.64 -4.18 10.30
CA VAL A 92 1.67 -3.71 11.28
C VAL A 92 2.08 -2.36 11.85
N GLY A 93 3.33 -2.21 12.30
CA GLY A 93 3.80 -0.95 12.88
C GLY A 93 3.76 0.23 11.89
N LYS A 94 3.93 -0.02 10.59
CA LYS A 94 3.76 1.03 9.56
C LYS A 94 2.29 1.38 9.31
N MET A 95 1.40 0.39 9.36
CA MET A 95 -0.04 0.65 9.28
C MET A 95 -0.52 1.47 10.48
N GLU A 96 -0.12 1.08 11.70
CA GLU A 96 -0.45 1.79 12.94
C GLU A 96 0.08 3.22 12.92
N LYS A 97 1.35 3.43 12.54
CA LYS A 97 1.89 4.80 12.42
C LYS A 97 1.08 5.67 11.46
N MET A 98 0.70 5.14 10.29
CA MET A 98 -0.13 5.89 9.34
C MET A 98 -1.50 6.21 9.93
N HIS A 99 -2.12 5.22 10.59
CA HIS A 99 -3.37 5.36 11.32
C HIS A 99 -3.32 6.48 12.36
N ASP A 100 -2.36 6.40 13.26
CA ASP A 100 -2.23 7.33 14.38
C ASP A 100 -2.03 8.77 13.89
N THR A 101 -1.30 8.96 12.79
CA THR A 101 -1.08 10.29 12.22
C THR A 101 -2.32 10.84 11.48
N MET A 102 -2.94 10.06 10.59
CA MET A 102 -3.99 10.62 9.73
C MET A 102 -5.39 10.54 10.33
N ARG A 103 -5.60 9.82 11.44
CA ARG A 103 -6.88 9.79 12.17
C ARG A 103 -6.99 10.89 13.22
N ASP A 104 -5.95 11.72 13.40
CA ASP A 104 -5.97 12.81 14.38
C ASP A 104 -7.17 13.74 14.13
N GLU A 105 -8.14 13.73 15.05
CA GLU A 105 -9.39 14.50 14.96
C GLU A 105 -9.18 16.02 15.02
N THR A 106 -7.95 16.46 15.31
CA THR A 106 -7.59 17.88 15.26
C THR A 106 -7.25 18.36 13.85
N LEU A 107 -7.12 17.45 12.88
CA LEU A 107 -6.94 17.76 11.47
C LEU A 107 -8.25 18.23 10.82
N ASP A 108 -8.14 19.04 9.77
CA ASP A 108 -9.29 19.55 8.99
C ASP A 108 -10.09 18.48 8.23
N ALA A 109 -9.45 17.37 7.86
CA ALA A 109 -10.01 16.29 7.06
C ALA A 109 -9.33 14.93 7.38
N PRO A 110 -9.45 14.44 8.63
CA PRO A 110 -8.80 13.20 9.04
C PRO A 110 -9.29 12.03 8.19
N TRP A 111 -8.40 11.11 7.88
CA TRP A 111 -8.77 9.89 7.19
C TRP A 111 -9.55 8.96 8.13
N SER A 112 -10.66 8.42 7.63
CA SER A 112 -11.49 7.46 8.37
C SER A 112 -10.88 6.05 8.38
N PHE A 113 -10.07 5.72 7.37
CA PHE A 113 -9.52 4.38 7.11
C PHE A 113 -10.57 3.29 6.90
N GLU A 114 -11.76 3.70 6.44
CA GLU A 114 -12.79 2.79 5.97
C GLU A 114 -12.41 2.31 4.58
N TRP A 115 -11.61 1.25 4.51
CA TRP A 115 -11.15 0.65 3.26
C TRP A 115 -12.18 -0.33 2.70
N ASP A 116 -12.55 -0.15 1.44
CA ASP A 116 -13.33 -1.15 0.69
C ASP A 116 -12.41 -2.26 0.16
N VAL A 117 -11.21 -1.90 -0.28
CA VAL A 117 -10.19 -2.86 -0.74
C VAL A 117 -8.82 -2.51 -0.19
N ILE A 118 -8.11 -3.52 0.35
CA ILE A 118 -6.70 -3.42 0.71
C ILE A 118 -5.91 -4.36 -0.21
N HIS A 119 -5.16 -3.77 -1.13
CA HIS A 119 -4.19 -4.48 -1.95
C HIS A 119 -2.81 -4.45 -1.28
N PHE A 120 -2.28 -5.60 -0.90
CA PHE A 120 -1.03 -5.67 -0.16
C PHE A 120 -0.04 -6.68 -0.74
N ASN A 121 1.25 -6.35 -0.62
CA ASN A 121 2.37 -7.25 -0.91
C ASN A 121 3.48 -7.07 0.13
N VAL A 122 4.08 -8.19 0.53
CA VAL A 122 5.35 -8.30 1.26
C VAL A 122 6.12 -9.50 0.69
N GLY A 123 7.42 -9.35 0.49
CA GLY A 123 8.26 -10.45 0.00
C GLY A 123 9.65 -10.08 -0.48
N LEU A 124 9.82 -9.11 -1.39
CA LEU A 124 11.17 -8.79 -1.92
C LEU A 124 12.12 -8.32 -0.81
N HIS A 125 11.62 -7.69 0.25
CA HIS A 125 12.44 -7.27 1.38
C HIS A 125 12.70 -8.40 2.39
N ASP A 126 11.81 -9.39 2.48
CA ASP A 126 11.95 -10.60 3.31
C ASP A 126 13.01 -11.54 2.76
N LEU A 127 13.05 -11.69 1.43
CA LEU A 127 13.89 -12.69 0.77
C LEU A 127 15.32 -12.21 0.47
N LYS A 128 15.64 -10.94 0.75
CA LYS A 128 17.00 -10.41 0.54
C LYS A 128 17.97 -10.89 1.62
N TYR A 129 19.24 -10.95 1.26
CA TYR A 129 20.33 -11.36 2.13
C TYR A 129 21.11 -10.15 2.59
N LEU A 130 21.35 -10.05 3.90
CA LEU A 130 22.09 -8.97 4.51
C LEU A 130 23.28 -9.48 5.32
N ALA A 131 24.44 -8.84 5.13
CA ALA A 131 25.57 -8.85 6.05
C ALA A 131 25.85 -7.39 6.43
N ASP A 132 26.01 -7.10 7.74
CA ASP A 132 26.22 -5.73 8.24
C ASP A 132 25.26 -4.68 7.67
N LYS A 133 23.97 -5.05 7.56
CA LYS A 133 22.87 -4.23 7.01
C LYS A 133 23.03 -3.84 5.53
N LYS A 134 23.95 -4.48 4.80
CA LYS A 134 24.15 -4.29 3.35
C LYS A 134 23.79 -5.56 2.59
N LEU A 135 23.36 -5.40 1.34
CA LEU A 135 23.06 -6.54 0.47
C LEU A 135 24.33 -7.36 0.26
N ASN A 136 24.31 -8.63 0.68
CA ASN A 136 25.39 -9.58 0.50
C ASN A 136 24.78 -10.98 0.50
N LYS A 137 24.81 -11.66 -0.64
CA LYS A 137 24.26 -13.01 -0.79
C LYS A 137 25.20 -14.13 -0.36
N GLU A 138 26.50 -13.88 -0.37
CA GLU A 138 27.52 -14.90 -0.14
C GLU A 138 27.70 -15.14 1.36
N GLU A 139 27.70 -14.05 2.13
CA GLU A 139 27.98 -14.08 3.58
C GLU A 139 26.78 -13.63 4.41
N GLY A 140 25.72 -13.12 3.77
CA GLY A 140 24.56 -12.60 4.46
C GLY A 140 23.56 -13.67 4.88
N THR A 141 22.65 -13.25 5.77
CA THR A 141 21.49 -14.04 6.18
C THR A 141 20.23 -13.48 5.54
N GLN A 142 19.29 -14.37 5.20
CA GLN A 142 18.01 -13.97 4.65
C GLN A 142 17.21 -13.21 5.71
N VAL A 143 16.65 -12.05 5.35
CA VAL A 143 15.98 -11.13 6.29
C VAL A 143 14.87 -11.78 7.08
N SER A 144 14.09 -12.64 6.45
CA SER A 144 13.12 -13.47 7.15
C SER A 144 13.23 -14.88 6.60
N THR A 145 13.50 -15.86 7.44
CA THR A 145 13.35 -17.27 7.05
C THR A 145 11.93 -17.54 6.56
N ILE A 146 11.72 -18.60 5.76
CA ILE A 146 10.37 -19.00 5.32
C ILE A 146 9.41 -19.17 6.50
N GLY A 147 9.88 -19.71 7.63
CA GLY A 147 9.07 -19.87 8.83
C GLY A 147 8.66 -18.54 9.47
N GLU A 148 9.58 -17.57 9.54
CA GLU A 148 9.28 -16.21 10.00
C GLU A 148 8.33 -15.48 9.06
N TYR A 149 8.58 -15.56 7.75
CA TYR A 149 7.70 -14.96 6.74
C TYR A 149 6.27 -15.49 6.85
N LYS A 150 6.08 -16.80 7.03
CA LYS A 150 4.74 -17.39 7.21
C LYS A 150 4.05 -16.89 8.48
N ARG A 151 4.78 -16.80 9.60
CA ARG A 151 4.23 -16.25 10.85
C ARG A 151 3.85 -14.78 10.68
N ASN A 152 4.76 -13.97 10.16
CA ASN A 152 4.50 -12.55 9.91
C ASN A 152 3.30 -12.36 8.97
N LEU A 153 3.18 -13.14 7.89
CA LEU A 153 2.03 -13.05 6.98
C LEU A 153 0.72 -13.45 7.66
N SER A 154 0.72 -14.48 8.52
CA SER A 154 -0.43 -14.86 9.34
C SER A 154 -0.84 -13.74 10.30
N ASP A 155 0.13 -13.07 10.92
CA ASP A 155 -0.10 -11.94 11.83
C ASP A 155 -0.64 -10.72 11.07
N ILE A 156 -0.12 -10.46 9.87
CA ILE A 156 -0.62 -9.42 8.95
C ILE A 156 -2.08 -9.66 8.60
N VAL A 157 -2.42 -10.88 8.16
CA VAL A 157 -3.80 -11.22 7.79
C VAL A 157 -4.73 -11.07 9.00
N SER A 158 -4.30 -11.55 10.17
CA SER A 158 -5.06 -11.42 11.42
C SER A 158 -5.30 -9.96 11.80
N TYR A 159 -4.27 -9.12 11.70
CA TYR A 159 -4.37 -7.68 11.92
C TYR A 159 -5.34 -7.02 10.93
N LEU A 160 -5.19 -7.29 9.63
CA LEU A 160 -6.02 -6.68 8.58
C LEU A 160 -7.50 -7.05 8.77
N LYS A 161 -7.82 -8.32 9.00
CA LYS A 161 -9.20 -8.78 9.23
C LYS A 161 -9.80 -8.21 10.52
N LYS A 162 -8.99 -8.04 11.57
CA LYS A 162 -9.45 -7.46 12.84
C LYS A 162 -9.68 -5.96 12.73
N SER A 163 -8.75 -5.24 12.13
CA SER A 163 -8.75 -3.77 12.07
C SER A 163 -9.67 -3.23 10.96
N PHE A 164 -9.85 -4.00 9.88
CA PHE A 164 -10.62 -3.61 8.70
C PHE A 164 -11.57 -4.74 8.27
N PRO A 165 -12.53 -5.14 9.12
CA PRO A 165 -13.35 -6.33 8.90
C PRO A 165 -14.27 -6.25 7.65
N ARG A 166 -14.46 -5.04 7.10
CA ARG A 166 -15.25 -4.80 5.88
C ARG A 166 -14.39 -4.78 4.61
N ALA A 167 -13.08 -4.64 4.75
CA ALA A 167 -12.19 -4.50 3.60
C ALA A 167 -12.01 -5.84 2.90
N LYS A 168 -12.17 -5.83 1.58
CA LYS A 168 -11.76 -6.95 0.74
C LYS A 168 -10.24 -6.97 0.63
N LEU A 169 -9.63 -8.09 0.99
CA LEU A 169 -8.19 -8.24 0.97
C LEU A 169 -7.72 -8.83 -0.37
N VAL A 170 -6.76 -8.16 -1.01
CA VAL A 170 -6.13 -8.61 -2.24
C VAL A 170 -4.63 -8.76 -2.00
N PHE A 171 -4.13 -9.99 -1.96
CA PHE A 171 -2.70 -10.25 -1.87
C PHE A 171 -2.07 -10.32 -3.26
N ALA A 172 -1.05 -9.50 -3.51
CA ALA A 172 -0.22 -9.65 -4.69
C ALA A 172 0.98 -10.55 -4.42
N THR A 173 1.19 -11.57 -5.25
CA THR A 173 2.39 -12.40 -5.18
C THR A 173 3.64 -11.58 -5.51
N THR A 174 4.75 -11.85 -4.85
CA THR A 174 6.04 -11.21 -5.08
C THR A 174 6.50 -11.42 -6.51
N THR A 175 6.85 -10.36 -7.24
CA THR A 175 7.35 -10.48 -8.62
C THR A 175 8.73 -11.17 -8.68
N PRO A 176 9.14 -11.78 -9.81
CA PRO A 176 10.30 -12.66 -9.77
C PRO A 176 11.63 -11.89 -9.72
N VAL A 177 12.64 -12.54 -9.12
CA VAL A 177 14.01 -12.04 -8.98
C VAL A 177 14.84 -12.49 -10.20
N PRO A 178 15.54 -11.57 -10.91
CA PRO A 178 16.44 -11.93 -12.00
C PRO A 178 17.68 -12.67 -11.52
N GLU A 179 18.26 -13.47 -12.41
CA GLU A 179 19.65 -13.92 -12.25
C GLU A 179 20.60 -12.71 -12.15
N GLY A 180 21.64 -12.82 -11.33
CA GLY A 180 22.63 -11.76 -11.14
C GLY A 180 22.18 -10.56 -10.30
N GLU A 181 20.98 -10.58 -9.71
CA GLU A 181 20.57 -9.56 -8.72
C GLU A 181 21.56 -9.53 -7.54
N PRO A 182 21.92 -8.40 -6.93
CA PRO A 182 23.02 -8.38 -5.94
C PRO A 182 22.67 -8.93 -4.54
N GLY A 183 21.40 -8.93 -4.14
CA GLY A 183 20.94 -9.22 -2.78
C GLY A 183 19.99 -10.41 -2.61
N ARG A 184 19.56 -11.09 -3.69
CA ARG A 184 18.47 -12.09 -3.70
C ARG A 184 18.74 -13.19 -4.72
N PHE A 185 18.48 -14.45 -4.41
CA PHE A 185 18.70 -15.51 -5.39
C PHE A 185 17.52 -15.64 -6.34
N ALA A 186 17.81 -15.93 -7.62
CA ALA A 186 16.78 -16.32 -8.55
C ALA A 186 16.07 -17.58 -8.01
N GLY A 187 14.74 -17.56 -8.04
CA GLY A 187 13.91 -18.62 -7.46
C GLY A 187 13.42 -18.38 -6.02
N ASP A 188 14.03 -17.47 -5.25
CA ASP A 188 13.55 -17.14 -3.90
C ASP A 188 12.11 -16.61 -3.93
N ALA A 189 11.79 -15.69 -4.86
CA ALA A 189 10.42 -15.19 -5.00
C ALA A 189 9.39 -16.33 -5.22
N LYS A 190 9.76 -17.39 -5.96
CA LYS A 190 8.88 -18.55 -6.15
C LYS A 190 8.67 -19.32 -4.85
N ARG A 191 9.72 -19.52 -4.07
CA ARG A 191 9.66 -20.18 -2.75
C ARG A 191 8.81 -19.41 -1.75
N TYR A 192 8.98 -18.08 -1.69
CA TYR A 192 8.21 -17.22 -0.79
C TYR A 192 6.75 -17.12 -1.23
N ASN A 193 6.47 -17.07 -2.54
CA ASN A 193 5.09 -17.12 -3.03
C ASN A 193 4.42 -18.45 -2.68
N ALA A 194 5.11 -19.58 -2.77
CA ALA A 194 4.56 -20.86 -2.33
C ALA A 194 4.23 -20.85 -0.83
N ALA A 195 5.12 -20.30 0.00
CA ALA A 195 4.88 -20.14 1.43
C ALA A 195 3.71 -19.18 1.74
N ALA A 196 3.59 -18.08 0.97
CA ALA A 196 2.47 -17.15 1.08
C ALA A 196 1.14 -17.85 0.76
N LEU A 197 1.08 -18.58 -0.36
CA LEU A 197 -0.11 -19.31 -0.78
C LEU A 197 -0.48 -20.43 0.20
N GLU A 198 0.48 -21.05 0.87
CA GLU A 198 0.19 -22.01 1.95
C GLU A 198 -0.53 -21.34 3.13
N VAL A 199 -0.07 -20.17 3.56
CA VAL A 199 -0.74 -19.40 4.63
C VAL A 199 -2.12 -18.92 4.19
N LEU A 200 -2.19 -18.32 3.00
CA LEU A 200 -3.42 -17.75 2.45
C LEU A 200 -4.44 -18.81 2.02
N GLY A 201 -4.04 -20.06 1.82
CA GLY A 201 -4.95 -21.18 1.56
C GLY A 201 -5.96 -21.44 2.68
N ASN A 202 -5.71 -20.93 3.89
CA ASN A 202 -6.67 -20.96 5.01
C ASN A 202 -7.64 -19.76 5.01
N HIS A 203 -7.61 -18.93 3.97
CA HIS A 203 -8.35 -17.68 3.86
C HIS A 203 -8.95 -17.52 2.45
N GLU A 204 -10.01 -18.27 2.16
CA GLU A 204 -10.70 -18.27 0.85
C GLU A 204 -11.27 -16.90 0.45
N ASP A 205 -11.44 -16.00 1.41
CA ASP A 205 -11.91 -14.62 1.23
C ASP A 205 -10.82 -13.65 0.72
N ILE A 206 -9.55 -14.07 0.70
CA ILE A 206 -8.44 -13.25 0.21
C ILE A 206 -8.22 -13.53 -1.28
N VAL A 207 -8.34 -12.48 -2.10
CA VAL A 207 -8.10 -12.56 -3.54
C VAL A 207 -6.60 -12.59 -3.84
N ILE A 208 -6.16 -13.51 -4.69
CA ILE A 208 -4.77 -13.58 -5.14
C ILE A 208 -4.62 -12.84 -6.48
N ASN A 209 -3.83 -11.77 -6.47
CA ASN A 209 -3.32 -11.13 -7.68
C ASN A 209 -1.94 -11.71 -8.02
N ASP A 210 -1.89 -12.72 -8.90
CA ASP A 210 -0.65 -13.39 -9.30
C ASP A 210 0.22 -12.52 -10.24
N LEU A 211 0.85 -11.48 -9.66
CA LEU A 211 1.81 -10.63 -10.35
C LEU A 211 3.10 -11.37 -10.72
N TYR A 212 3.43 -12.48 -10.05
CA TYR A 212 4.60 -13.29 -10.39
C TYR A 212 4.43 -13.88 -11.78
N SER A 213 3.36 -14.65 -11.99
CA SER A 213 3.08 -15.31 -13.27
C SER A 213 2.74 -14.31 -14.37
N PHE A 214 2.10 -13.19 -14.05
CA PHE A 214 1.86 -12.12 -15.01
C PHE A 214 3.18 -11.48 -15.52
N THR A 215 4.15 -11.30 -14.63
CA THR A 215 5.39 -10.59 -14.95
C THR A 215 6.45 -11.51 -15.57
N LEU A 216 6.54 -12.76 -15.14
CA LEU A 216 7.60 -13.71 -15.51
C LEU A 216 7.83 -13.84 -17.03
N PRO A 217 6.80 -14.01 -17.90
CA PRO A 217 7.00 -14.17 -19.34
C PRO A 217 7.56 -12.92 -20.04
N ASN A 218 7.41 -11.76 -19.41
CA ASN A 218 7.77 -10.47 -20.00
C ASN A 218 9.09 -9.90 -19.47
N GLN A 219 9.73 -10.57 -18.52
CA GLN A 219 10.94 -10.10 -17.84
C GLN A 219 12.04 -9.56 -18.76
N PRO A 220 12.43 -10.26 -19.86
CA PRO A 220 13.51 -9.76 -20.72
C PRO A 220 13.22 -8.40 -21.34
N LYS A 221 11.94 -8.02 -21.44
CA LYS A 221 11.48 -6.75 -22.03
C LYS A 221 11.15 -5.69 -20.97
N TRP A 222 10.89 -6.09 -19.73
CA TRP A 222 10.28 -5.21 -18.73
C TRP A 222 11.22 -4.76 -17.63
N TRP A 223 12.36 -5.42 -17.41
CA TRP A 223 13.33 -4.93 -16.43
C TRP A 223 14.03 -3.65 -16.89
N ILE A 224 14.48 -2.84 -15.93
CA ILE A 224 15.30 -1.66 -16.22
C ILE A 224 16.65 -2.09 -16.81
N ARG A 225 17.24 -3.16 -16.25
CA ARG A 225 18.52 -3.76 -16.68
C ARG A 225 18.64 -5.17 -16.11
N ALA A 226 19.61 -5.94 -16.62
CA ALA A 226 19.93 -7.26 -16.10
C ALA A 226 20.28 -7.20 -14.59
N GLY A 227 19.79 -8.17 -13.81
CA GLY A 227 20.01 -8.22 -12.37
C GLY A 227 19.24 -7.17 -11.56
N ASP A 228 18.25 -6.49 -12.13
CA ASP A 228 17.44 -5.49 -11.40
C ASP A 228 16.00 -5.99 -11.19
N VAL A 229 15.52 -5.95 -9.94
CA VAL A 229 14.14 -6.32 -9.60
C VAL A 229 13.11 -5.31 -10.10
N HIS A 230 13.54 -4.10 -10.47
CA HIS A 230 12.65 -3.02 -10.88
C HIS A 230 12.35 -3.03 -12.38
N TYR A 231 11.19 -2.48 -12.71
CA TYR A 231 10.64 -2.48 -14.06
C TYR A 231 10.75 -1.13 -14.74
N ASN A 232 11.01 -1.16 -16.05
CA ASN A 232 10.94 -0.01 -16.93
C ASN A 232 9.49 0.49 -17.09
N VAL A 233 9.30 1.54 -17.89
CA VAL A 233 7.98 2.16 -18.10
C VAL A 233 6.94 1.15 -18.58
N THR A 234 7.29 0.28 -19.53
CA THR A 234 6.39 -0.75 -20.04
C THR A 234 5.96 -1.71 -18.94
N GLY A 235 6.91 -2.23 -18.16
CA GLY A 235 6.62 -3.20 -17.11
C GLY A 235 5.77 -2.63 -15.97
N LYS A 236 6.13 -1.46 -15.44
CA LYS A 236 5.35 -0.83 -14.36
C LYS A 236 3.96 -0.38 -14.83
N THR A 237 3.82 -0.01 -16.10
CA THR A 237 2.50 0.31 -16.69
C THR A 237 1.62 -0.93 -16.77
N ALA A 238 2.15 -2.05 -17.30
CA ALA A 238 1.40 -3.30 -17.40
C ALA A 238 1.02 -3.87 -16.03
N GLN A 239 1.92 -3.78 -15.04
CA GLN A 239 1.60 -4.14 -13.65
C GLN A 239 0.50 -3.25 -13.07
N GLY A 240 0.56 -1.93 -13.29
CA GLY A 240 -0.47 -0.99 -12.87
C GLY A 240 -1.84 -1.27 -13.52
N ASP A 241 -1.86 -1.60 -14.81
CA ASP A 241 -3.07 -2.02 -15.52
C ASP A 241 -3.68 -3.29 -14.90
N ARG A 242 -2.84 -4.29 -14.65
CA ARG A 242 -3.28 -5.54 -14.01
C ARG A 242 -3.84 -5.29 -12.61
N VAL A 243 -3.14 -4.51 -11.79
CA VAL A 243 -3.58 -4.18 -10.43
C VAL A 243 -4.88 -3.38 -10.46
N ALA A 244 -5.01 -2.37 -11.31
CA ALA A 244 -6.23 -1.58 -11.44
C ALA A 244 -7.44 -2.43 -11.85
N SER A 245 -7.26 -3.35 -12.80
CA SER A 245 -8.32 -4.30 -13.20
C SER A 245 -8.76 -5.16 -12.03
N VAL A 246 -7.83 -5.75 -11.29
CA VAL A 246 -8.16 -6.60 -10.14
C VAL A 246 -8.85 -5.79 -9.04
N LEU A 247 -8.39 -4.57 -8.76
CA LEU A 247 -9.03 -3.69 -7.80
C LEU A 247 -10.48 -3.37 -8.21
N LEU A 248 -10.69 -2.97 -9.46
CA LEU A 248 -12.02 -2.63 -9.97
C LEU A 248 -13.01 -3.80 -9.90
N ASP A 249 -12.54 -5.04 -10.16
CA ASP A 249 -13.37 -6.24 -10.04
C ASP A 249 -13.80 -6.54 -8.60
N ASN A 250 -13.11 -5.94 -7.62
CA ASN A 250 -13.26 -6.18 -6.19
C ASN A 250 -13.87 -4.99 -5.41
N LEU A 251 -14.22 -3.90 -6.09
CA LEU A 251 -14.92 -2.73 -5.56
C LEU A 251 -16.46 -2.87 -5.56
N LYS A 252 -16.96 -4.10 -5.75
CA LYS A 252 -18.39 -4.41 -5.89
C LYS A 252 -19.04 -4.75 -4.57
#